data_AF-A0A831RW71-F1
#
_entry.id   AF-A0A831RW71-F1
#
_cell.length_a   1.000
_cell.length_b   1.000
_cell.length_c   1.000
_cell.angle_alpha   90.00
_cell.angle_beta   90.00
_cell.angle_gamma   90.00
#
_symmetry.space_group_name_H-M   'P 1'
#
loop_
_entity.id
_entity.type
_entity.pdbx_description
1 polymer ?
#
loop_
_entity_poly.entity_id
_entity_poly.type
_entity_poly.pdbx_seq_one_letter_code
_entity_poly.pdbx_strand_id
1 'polypeptide(L)'
;MERIKPVGEVNVAGKAAAPAAAAAATSAPAAPAAPAASAAAPATPAAAPAAAAADPGAALFQSKGCGGCHGADGKTTPMDTYPKIAGQSVEYLLAQMKDIKSGTRANGQTAMMKGIIAGVSEEEMKSIAEWLTKQ
;
A
#
# COMPACT_ATOMS: atom_id res chain seq x y z
N MET A 1 42.84 -12.45 -7.84
CA MET A 1 42.20 -13.60 -7.16
C MET A 1 42.21 -13.32 -5.66
N GLU A 2 41.11 -12.81 -5.10
CA GLU A 2 40.97 -12.76 -3.65
C GLU A 2 39.61 -13.36 -3.27
N ARG A 3 39.71 -14.53 -2.64
CA ARG A 3 38.62 -15.33 -2.10
C ARG A 3 38.05 -14.62 -0.87
N ILE A 4 36.90 -13.98 -1.02
CA ILE A 4 36.08 -13.58 0.13
C ILE A 4 35.23 -14.79 0.53
N LYS A 5 35.49 -15.31 1.73
CA LYS A 5 34.87 -16.50 2.34
C LYS A 5 33.44 -16.20 2.82
N PRO A 6 32.56 -17.22 2.90
CA PRO A 6 31.14 -17.04 3.22
C PRO A 6 30.93 -16.76 4.72
N VAL A 7 30.11 -15.76 5.02
CA VAL A 7 29.38 -15.69 6.29
C VAL A 7 28.18 -16.63 6.09
N GLY A 8 28.08 -17.76 6.80
CA GLY A 8 27.99 -17.81 8.25
C GLY A 8 26.52 -18.06 8.60
N GLU A 9 26.07 -19.26 8.23
CA GLU A 9 24.78 -19.86 8.53
C GLU A 9 24.58 -19.94 10.06
N VAL A 10 23.50 -19.37 10.59
CA VAL A 10 23.04 -19.65 11.95
C VAL A 10 21.53 -19.80 11.94
N ASN A 11 21.08 -21.04 12.10
CA ASN A 11 19.74 -21.40 12.52
C ASN A 11 19.88 -22.11 13.86
N VAL A 12 19.08 -21.75 14.86
CA VAL A 12 18.44 -22.71 15.78
C VAL A 12 17.37 -21.97 16.62
N ALA A 13 16.15 -22.50 16.47
CA ALA A 13 14.99 -22.59 17.35
C ALA A 13 15.01 -22.00 18.79
N GLY A 14 13.82 -21.54 19.22
CA GLY A 14 13.25 -21.98 20.49
C GLY A 14 12.64 -20.94 21.44
N LYS A 15 11.29 -20.93 21.47
CA LYS A 15 10.42 -20.95 22.67
C LYS A 15 10.40 -19.76 23.68
N ALA A 16 9.27 -19.03 23.65
CA ALA A 16 8.42 -18.48 24.73
C ALA A 16 9.00 -17.78 25.98
N ALA A 17 8.47 -16.59 26.31
CA ALA A 17 7.70 -16.28 27.54
C ALA A 17 7.42 -14.77 27.67
N ALA A 18 6.26 -14.44 28.26
CA ALA A 18 5.79 -13.08 28.56
C ALA A 18 6.65 -12.33 29.61
N PRO A 19 6.31 -11.07 29.90
CA PRO A 19 5.84 -10.83 31.26
C PRO A 19 4.56 -10.01 31.38
N ALA A 20 3.89 -10.25 32.49
CA ALA A 20 2.79 -9.47 33.04
C ALA A 20 3.28 -8.17 33.68
N ALA A 21 2.42 -7.15 33.68
CA ALA A 21 2.31 -6.19 34.78
C ALA A 21 0.86 -5.67 34.85
N ALA A 22 0.28 -5.80 36.04
CA ALA A 22 -1.06 -5.40 36.42
C ALA A 22 -1.04 -4.06 37.18
N ALA A 23 -2.15 -3.31 37.09
CA ALA A 23 -2.81 -2.53 38.17
C ALA A 23 -3.90 -1.67 37.49
N ALA A 24 -5.18 -2.02 37.52
CA ALA A 24 -6.13 -1.93 38.63
C ALA A 24 -6.51 -0.48 39.02
N ALA A 25 -7.75 -0.11 38.72
CA ALA A 25 -8.69 0.74 39.49
C ALA A 25 -9.76 1.28 38.52
N THR A 26 -11.05 1.37 38.79
CA THR A 26 -11.95 0.97 39.88
C THR A 26 -13.36 1.24 39.32
N SER A 27 -14.31 0.41 39.71
CA SER A 27 -15.73 0.48 39.33
C SER A 27 -16.45 1.73 39.87
N ALA A 28 -17.40 2.26 39.11
CA ALA A 28 -18.53 3.07 39.59
C ALA A 28 -19.67 3.10 38.53
N PRO A 29 -20.94 3.34 38.91
CA PRO A 29 -22.04 2.47 38.49
C PRO A 29 -23.16 3.11 37.64
N ALA A 30 -24.07 2.23 37.21
CA ALA A 30 -25.52 2.40 37.02
C ALA A 30 -26.05 3.52 36.09
N ALA A 31 -26.73 3.06 35.04
CA ALA A 31 -27.65 3.84 34.22
C ALA A 31 -28.84 4.38 35.03
N PRO A 32 -29.41 5.51 34.57
CA PRO A 32 -30.86 5.60 34.47
C PRO A 32 -31.36 5.94 33.06
N ALA A 33 -32.66 5.74 32.91
CA ALA A 33 -33.44 5.67 31.69
C ALA A 33 -33.45 6.94 30.81
N ALA A 34 -33.83 6.70 29.55
CA ALA A 34 -34.09 7.68 28.49
C ALA A 34 -35.07 8.79 28.88
N PRO A 35 -35.07 9.89 28.09
CA PRO A 35 -36.34 10.33 27.54
C PRO A 35 -36.32 10.61 26.03
N ALA A 36 -37.45 10.23 25.43
CA ALA A 36 -38.23 10.91 24.40
C ALA A 36 -37.53 11.53 23.17
N ALA A 37 -38.00 11.04 22.02
CA ALA A 37 -37.77 11.56 20.68
C ALA A 37 -38.04 13.07 20.55
N SER A 38 -37.14 13.75 19.84
CA SER A 38 -37.43 15.00 19.15
C SER A 38 -37.08 14.81 17.67
N ALA A 39 -38.10 14.96 16.82
CA ALA A 39 -38.00 14.78 15.39
C ALA A 39 -37.12 15.88 14.77
N ALA A 40 -35.94 15.49 14.27
CA ALA A 40 -35.17 16.32 13.35
C ALA A 40 -35.67 16.07 11.92
N ALA A 41 -35.93 17.16 11.21
CA ALA A 41 -36.35 17.20 9.80
C ALA A 41 -35.44 16.35 8.90
N PRO A 42 -35.93 15.81 7.76
CA PRO A 42 -35.10 15.06 6.85
C PRO A 42 -34.03 15.97 6.26
N ALA A 43 -32.79 15.83 6.70
CA ALA A 43 -31.66 16.28 5.91
C ALA A 43 -31.66 15.44 4.63
N THR A 44 -31.97 16.08 3.50
CA THR A 44 -31.70 15.52 2.18
C THR A 44 -30.23 15.12 2.16
N PRO A 45 -29.88 13.84 1.91
CA PRO A 45 -28.49 13.52 1.65
C PRO A 45 -28.12 14.28 0.38
N ALA A 46 -27.20 15.24 0.51
CA ALA A 46 -26.54 15.84 -0.63
C ALA A 46 -25.99 14.67 -1.45
N ALA A 47 -26.49 14.52 -2.68
CA ALA A 47 -25.99 13.53 -3.60
C ALA A 47 -24.48 13.74 -3.71
N ALA A 48 -23.70 12.79 -3.20
CA ALA A 48 -22.28 12.72 -3.47
C ALA A 48 -22.13 12.84 -5.00
N PRO A 49 -21.22 13.70 -5.50
CA PRO A 49 -21.03 13.84 -6.92
C PRO A 49 -20.75 12.43 -7.47
N ALA A 50 -21.54 12.00 -8.44
CA ALA A 50 -21.32 10.74 -9.12
C ALA A 50 -19.86 10.72 -9.56
N ALA A 51 -19.06 9.85 -8.94
CA ALA A 51 -17.65 9.73 -9.24
C ALA A 51 -17.54 9.56 -10.75
N ALA A 52 -16.88 10.51 -11.42
CA ALA A 52 -16.42 10.32 -12.78
C ALA A 52 -15.81 8.92 -12.83
N ALA A 53 -16.26 8.09 -13.76
CA ALA A 53 -15.90 6.68 -13.81
C ALA A 53 -14.40 6.52 -13.56
N ALA A 54 -14.04 5.91 -12.43
CA ALA A 54 -12.65 5.84 -12.01
C ALA A 54 -11.87 5.09 -13.08
N ASP A 55 -10.78 5.69 -13.58
CA ASP A 55 -9.92 5.03 -14.56
C ASP A 55 -9.45 3.68 -13.94
N PRO A 56 -9.61 2.56 -14.65
CA PRO A 56 -9.31 1.24 -14.09
C PRO A 56 -7.82 1.11 -13.70
N GLY A 57 -6.91 1.77 -14.42
CA GLY A 57 -5.50 1.83 -14.07
C GLY A 57 -5.27 2.62 -12.79
N ALA A 58 -5.99 3.73 -12.57
CA ALA A 58 -5.95 4.48 -11.31
C ALA A 58 -6.43 3.62 -10.13
N ALA A 59 -7.56 2.93 -10.29
CA ALA A 59 -8.12 2.07 -9.25
C ALA A 59 -7.19 0.91 -8.90
N LEU A 60 -6.56 0.29 -9.91
CA LEU A 60 -5.55 -0.75 -9.71
C LEU A 60 -4.31 -0.19 -8.99
N PHE A 61 -3.81 0.97 -9.41
CA PHE A 61 -2.65 1.61 -8.78
C PHE A 61 -2.87 1.87 -7.29
N GLN A 62 -4.06 2.35 -6.90
CA GLN A 62 -4.39 2.56 -5.49
C GLN A 62 -4.58 1.24 -4.74
N SER A 63 -5.37 0.32 -5.29
CA SER A 63 -5.71 -0.94 -4.60
C SER A 63 -4.52 -1.87 -4.40
N LYS A 64 -3.50 -1.82 -5.27
CA LYS A 64 -2.24 -2.56 -5.11
C LYS A 64 -1.25 -1.84 -4.18
N GLY A 65 -1.61 -0.69 -3.61
CA GLY A 65 -0.80 0.04 -2.64
C GLY A 65 0.38 0.81 -3.26
N CYS A 66 0.39 1.01 -4.58
CA CYS A 66 1.49 1.70 -5.27
C CYS A 66 1.66 3.14 -4.77
N GLY A 67 0.53 3.80 -4.47
CA GLY A 67 0.52 5.18 -4.01
C GLY A 67 1.19 5.43 -2.66
N GLY A 68 1.38 4.39 -1.84
CA GLY A 68 2.05 4.52 -0.55
C GLY A 68 3.52 4.95 -0.66
N CYS A 69 4.20 4.55 -1.74
CA CYS A 69 5.60 4.92 -1.98
C CYS A 69 5.74 5.88 -3.18
N HIS A 70 4.91 5.74 -4.20
CA HIS A 70 5.00 6.55 -5.41
C HIS A 70 4.14 7.82 -5.38
N GLY A 71 3.34 8.01 -4.32
CA GLY A 71 2.36 9.09 -4.21
C GLY A 71 1.07 8.79 -4.96
N ALA A 72 0.05 9.60 -4.74
CA ALA A 72 -1.31 9.33 -5.23
C ALA A 72 -1.39 9.17 -6.77
N ASP A 73 -0.55 9.86 -7.52
CA ASP A 73 -0.55 9.88 -8.99
C ASP A 73 0.80 9.52 -9.61
N GLY A 74 1.80 9.15 -8.80
CA GLY A 74 3.16 8.89 -9.30
C GLY A 74 3.99 10.13 -9.63
N LYS A 75 3.46 11.35 -9.43
CA LYS A 75 4.16 12.63 -9.75
C LYS A 75 4.99 13.16 -8.60
N THR A 76 4.47 13.04 -7.38
CA THR A 76 5.10 13.53 -6.15
C THR A 76 5.22 12.40 -5.16
N THR A 77 6.43 12.12 -4.70
CA THR A 77 6.72 11.00 -3.80
C THR A 77 6.78 11.48 -2.35
N PRO A 78 6.39 10.65 -1.36
CA PRO A 78 6.50 11.00 0.06
C PRO A 78 7.95 11.14 0.56
N MET A 79 8.90 10.50 -0.11
CA MET A 79 10.32 10.54 0.20
C MET A 79 11.15 10.58 -1.09
N ASP A 80 12.31 11.25 -1.04
CA ASP A 80 13.21 11.42 -2.20
C ASP A 80 13.83 10.11 -2.71
N THR A 81 13.89 9.08 -1.85
CA THR A 81 14.38 7.75 -2.22
C THR A 81 13.42 6.99 -3.12
N TYR A 82 12.14 7.38 -3.16
CA TYR A 82 11.16 6.78 -4.06
C TYR A 82 11.13 7.50 -5.40
N PRO A 83 11.10 6.78 -6.52
CA PRO A 83 11.11 7.40 -7.83
C PRO A 83 9.72 7.92 -8.19
N LYS A 84 9.71 9.04 -8.92
CA LYS A 84 8.55 9.53 -9.67
C LYS A 84 8.39 8.68 -10.92
N ILE A 85 7.18 8.21 -11.18
CA ILE A 85 6.88 7.23 -12.24
C ILE A 85 5.78 7.69 -13.21
N ALA A 86 5.12 8.80 -12.90
CA ALA A 86 4.20 9.47 -13.81
C ALA A 86 4.89 9.94 -15.10
N GLY A 87 4.17 9.92 -16.22
CA GLY A 87 4.64 10.40 -17.52
C GLY A 87 5.68 9.51 -18.22
N GLN A 88 6.05 8.36 -17.64
CA GLN A 88 6.93 7.39 -18.31
C GLN A 88 6.17 6.64 -19.41
N SER A 89 6.89 6.07 -20.39
CA SER A 89 6.24 5.30 -21.46
C SER A 89 5.66 3.98 -20.93
N VAL A 90 4.58 3.51 -21.56
CA VAL A 90 3.95 2.22 -21.23
C VAL A 90 4.98 1.09 -21.29
N GLU A 91 5.78 1.06 -22.36
CA GLU A 91 6.80 0.03 -22.59
C GLU A 91 7.85 0.02 -21.49
N TYR A 92 8.34 1.20 -21.08
CA TYR A 92 9.31 1.32 -20.00
C TYR A 92 8.72 0.83 -18.68
N LEU A 93 7.53 1.30 -18.31
CA LEU A 93 6.88 0.90 -17.06
C LEU A 93 6.62 -0.61 -17.02
N LEU A 94 6.12 -1.19 -18.11
CA LEU A 94 5.90 -2.63 -18.23
C LEU A 94 7.20 -3.42 -18.09
N ALA A 95 8.27 -3.01 -18.79
CA ALA A 95 9.57 -3.67 -18.69
C ALA A 95 10.09 -3.62 -17.25
N GLN A 96 10.02 -2.46 -16.59
CA GLN A 96 10.48 -2.31 -15.21
C GLN A 96 9.68 -3.18 -14.24
N MET A 97 8.35 -3.21 -14.35
CA MET A 97 7.51 -4.04 -13.48
C MET A 97 7.80 -5.53 -13.68
N LYS A 98 7.98 -5.98 -14.93
CA LYS A 98 8.33 -7.36 -15.26
C LYS A 98 9.71 -7.75 -14.72
N ASP A 99 10.71 -6.90 -14.91
CA ASP A 99 12.08 -7.13 -14.42
C ASP A 99 12.14 -7.20 -12.90
N ILE A 100 11.38 -6.36 -12.20
CA ILE A 100 11.31 -6.40 -10.73
C ILE A 100 10.57 -7.67 -10.27
N LYS A 101 9.47 -8.03 -10.95
CA LYS A 101 8.68 -9.23 -10.63
C LYS A 101 9.50 -10.51 -10.81
N SER A 102 10.21 -10.65 -11.92
CA SER A 102 11.11 -11.79 -12.18
C SER A 102 12.32 -11.79 -11.24
N GLY A 103 12.75 -10.61 -10.79
CA GLY A 103 13.99 -10.41 -10.07
C GLY A 103 15.20 -10.13 -10.96
N THR A 104 15.02 -9.97 -12.27
CA THR A 104 16.05 -9.44 -13.19
C THR A 104 16.59 -8.12 -12.67
N ARG A 105 15.71 -7.25 -12.14
CA ARG A 105 16.08 -5.99 -11.48
C ARG A 105 16.02 -6.12 -9.96
N ALA A 106 17.18 -6.20 -9.33
CA ALA A 106 17.34 -6.43 -7.89
C ALA A 106 18.19 -5.37 -7.17
N ASN A 107 18.15 -4.11 -7.62
CA ASN A 107 18.96 -3.02 -7.07
C ASN A 107 18.17 -2.09 -6.14
N GLY A 108 18.86 -1.49 -5.15
CA GLY A 108 18.26 -0.47 -4.27
C GLY A 108 16.96 -0.95 -3.60
N GLN A 109 15.89 -0.19 -3.79
CA GLN A 109 14.58 -0.46 -3.16
C GLN A 109 13.71 -1.45 -3.95
N THR A 110 14.21 -2.09 -5.03
CA THR A 110 13.37 -3.02 -5.81
C THR A 110 12.98 -4.28 -5.06
N ALA A 111 13.71 -4.67 -4.01
CA ALA A 111 13.32 -5.77 -3.14
C ALA A 111 11.96 -5.51 -2.45
N MET A 112 11.71 -4.27 -2.01
CA MET A 112 10.42 -3.87 -1.42
C MET A 112 9.32 -3.88 -2.48
N MET A 113 9.60 -3.30 -3.66
CA MET A 113 8.64 -3.25 -4.76
C MET A 113 8.32 -4.66 -5.32
N LYS A 114 9.26 -5.60 -5.25
CA LYS A 114 9.06 -7.00 -5.66
C LYS A 114 7.95 -7.67 -4.86
N GLY A 115 7.86 -7.40 -3.55
CA GLY A 115 6.79 -7.92 -2.71
C GLY A 115 5.41 -7.42 -3.14
N ILE A 116 5.31 -6.16 -3.55
CA ILE A 116 4.06 -5.55 -4.05
C ILE A 116 3.70 -6.11 -5.44
N ILE A 117 4.64 -6.10 -6.38
CA ILE A 117 4.37 -6.50 -7.77
C ILE A 117 4.14 -8.01 -7.94
N ALA A 118 4.53 -8.83 -6.97
CA ALA A 118 4.29 -10.27 -6.97
C ALA A 118 2.80 -10.62 -7.15
N GLY A 119 1.89 -9.82 -6.57
CA GLY A 119 0.44 -9.99 -6.67
C GLY A 119 -0.26 -9.24 -7.81
N VAL A 120 0.49 -8.71 -8.78
CA VAL A 120 -0.04 -7.94 -9.92
C VAL A 120 0.07 -8.76 -11.20
N SER A 121 -1.03 -8.96 -11.94
CA SER A 121 -1.01 -9.67 -13.23
C SER A 121 -0.40 -8.80 -14.35
N GLU A 122 -0.04 -9.39 -15.49
CA GLU A 122 0.50 -8.60 -16.61
C GLU A 122 -0.52 -7.63 -17.19
N GLU A 123 -1.80 -8.02 -17.20
CA GLU A 123 -2.92 -7.18 -17.64
C GLU A 123 -3.14 -6.01 -16.69
N GLU A 124 -3.02 -6.25 -15.39
CA GLU A 124 -3.08 -5.19 -14.37
C GLU A 124 -1.88 -4.24 -14.51
N MET A 125 -0.66 -4.77 -14.70
CA MET A 125 0.54 -3.97 -14.95
C MET A 125 0.34 -3.07 -16.18
N LYS A 126 -0.21 -3.60 -17.27
CA LYS A 126 -0.48 -2.83 -18.48
C LYS A 126 -1.49 -1.71 -18.22
N SER A 127 -2.58 -2.01 -17.52
CA SER A 127 -3.60 -1.01 -17.17
C SER A 127 -3.02 0.12 -16.30
N ILE A 128 -2.19 -0.24 -15.31
CA ILE A 128 -1.49 0.73 -14.46
C ILE A 128 -0.53 1.59 -15.30
N ALA A 129 0.26 0.97 -16.17
CA ALA A 129 1.22 1.67 -17.03
C ALA A 129 0.53 2.66 -17.97
N GLU A 130 -0.56 2.25 -18.63
CA GLU A 130 -1.34 3.11 -19.52
C GLU A 130 -1.89 4.33 -18.79
N TRP A 131 -2.39 4.15 -17.56
CA TRP A 131 -2.86 5.25 -16.74
C TRP A 131 -1.72 6.20 -16.31
N LEU A 132 -0.57 5.67 -15.89
CA LEU A 132 0.60 6.46 -15.47
C LEU A 132 1.15 7.37 -16.58
N THR A 133 1.00 6.98 -17.85
CA THR A 133 1.44 7.81 -18.99
C THR A 133 0.60 9.08 -19.17
N LYS A 134 -0.62 9.10 -18.63
CA LYS A 134 -1.57 10.22 -18.69
C LYS A 134 -1.43 11.15 -17.47
N GLN A 135 -0.60 10.77 -16.50
CA GLN A 135 -0.27 11.58 -15.33
C GLN A 135 0.86 12.52 -15.71
#